data_AF-A0A7J7GJG2-F1
#
_entry.id   AF-A0A7J7GJG2-F1
#
_cell.length_a   1.000
_cell.length_b   1.000
_cell.length_c   1.000
_cell.angle_alpha   90.00
_cell.angle_beta   90.00
_cell.angle_gamma   90.00
#
_symmetry.space_group_name_H-M   'P 1'
#
loop_
_entity.id
_entity.type
_entity.pdbx_description
1 polymer ?
#
loop_
_entity_poly.entity_id
_entity_poly.type
_entity_poly.pdbx_seq_one_letter_code
_entity_poly.pdbx_strand_id
1 'polypeptide(L)'
;MLSRVTVPTHRPGIERSYFQDFILNGIKIDRIDPGFVVCSFKVPPCFTDRTRNLAPGAIVNLVDELGGTVIYVEGLPMNVSVDMSVSLLSTAKLTFGCPFELKL
;
A
#
# COMPACT_ATOMS: atom_id res chain seq x y z
N MET A 1 -17.75 -3.26 -23.20
CA MET A 1 -16.71 -4.31 -23.35
C MET A 1 -16.18 -4.61 -21.96
N LEU A 2 -16.55 -5.75 -21.36
CA LEU A 2 -16.05 -6.18 -20.06
C LEU A 2 -14.81 -7.04 -20.30
N SER A 3 -13.63 -6.46 -20.07
CA SER A 3 -12.37 -7.22 -20.07
C SER A 3 -12.34 -8.11 -18.83
N ARG A 4 -12.40 -9.43 -19.02
CA ARG A 4 -12.24 -10.39 -17.94
C ARG A 4 -10.75 -10.44 -17.57
N VAL A 5 -10.40 -9.80 -16.46
CA VAL A 5 -9.05 -9.90 -15.89
C VAL A 5 -8.96 -11.26 -15.22
N THR A 6 -8.20 -12.17 -15.82
CA THR A 6 -7.83 -13.45 -15.19
C THR A 6 -6.69 -13.14 -14.23
N VAL A 7 -7.01 -12.93 -12.95
CA VAL A 7 -5.99 -12.80 -11.90
C VAL A 7 -5.52 -14.23 -11.54
N PRO A 8 -4.22 -14.56 -11.68
CA PRO A 8 -3.71 -15.85 -11.25
C PRO A 8 -4.07 -16.11 -9.78
N THR A 9 -4.51 -17.32 -9.47
CA THR A 9 -4.78 -17.71 -8.08
C THR A 9 -3.48 -17.71 -7.32
N HIS A 10 -3.40 -16.79 -6.37
CA HIS A 10 -2.25 -16.55 -5.54
C HIS A 10 -2.50 -17.17 -4.16
N ARG A 11 -1.51 -17.88 -3.59
CA ARG A 11 -1.63 -18.42 -2.22
C ARG A 11 -1.56 -17.28 -1.19
N PRO A 12 -2.66 -16.95 -0.48
CA PRO A 12 -2.67 -15.86 0.50
C PRO A 12 -1.58 -16.08 1.56
N GLY A 13 -0.77 -15.06 1.83
CA GLY A 13 0.32 -15.11 2.81
C GLY A 13 1.59 -15.87 2.37
N ILE A 14 1.66 -16.41 1.14
CA ILE A 14 2.85 -17.11 0.64
C ILE A 14 3.43 -16.42 -0.59
N GLU A 15 2.60 -16.06 -1.55
CA GLU A 15 3.04 -15.38 -2.77
C GLU A 15 2.86 -13.86 -2.59
N ARG A 16 3.15 -13.04 -3.61
CA ARG A 16 2.63 -11.65 -3.70
C ARG A 16 1.72 -11.50 -4.91
N SER A 17 0.60 -10.79 -4.75
CA SER A 17 -0.20 -10.39 -5.91
C SER A 17 0.50 -9.28 -6.69
N TYR A 18 0.18 -9.11 -7.98
CA TYR A 18 0.70 -7.99 -8.79
C TYR A 18 0.48 -6.62 -8.13
N PHE A 19 -0.64 -6.43 -7.43
CA PHE A 19 -0.92 -5.21 -6.69
C PHE A 19 0.01 -5.04 -5.48
N GLN A 20 0.25 -6.12 -4.73
CA GLN A 20 1.20 -6.11 -3.62
C GLN A 20 2.62 -5.83 -4.10
N ASP A 21 3.04 -6.33 -5.26
CA ASP A 21 4.36 -6.01 -5.80
C ASP A 21 4.53 -4.51 -6.09
N PHE A 22 3.53 -3.85 -6.69
CA PHE A 22 3.61 -2.40 -6.93
C PHE A 22 3.66 -1.59 -5.64
N ILE A 23 2.90 -2.01 -4.62
CA ILE A 23 2.86 -1.36 -3.31
C ILE A 23 4.20 -1.57 -2.59
N LEU A 24 4.64 -2.81 -2.43
CA LEU A 24 5.85 -3.13 -1.68
C LEU A 24 7.12 -2.53 -2.31
N ASN A 25 7.20 -2.46 -3.64
CA ASN A 25 8.32 -1.81 -4.31
C ASN A 25 8.35 -0.28 -4.13
N GLY A 26 7.22 0.33 -3.80
CA GLY A 26 7.14 1.76 -3.49
C GLY A 26 7.48 2.09 -2.04
N ILE A 27 7.42 1.12 -1.13
CA ILE A 27 7.61 1.33 0.31
C ILE A 27 9.10 1.30 0.65
N LYS A 28 9.56 2.31 1.37
CA LYS A 28 10.84 2.35 2.07
C LYS A 28 10.57 2.48 3.56
N ILE A 29 10.88 1.43 4.31
CA ILE A 29 10.78 1.48 5.77
C ILE A 29 11.95 2.31 6.32
N ASP A 30 11.62 3.31 7.12
CA ASP A 30 12.60 4.12 7.83
C ASP A 30 12.79 3.65 9.28
N ARG A 31 11.70 3.20 9.92
CA ARG A 31 11.71 2.70 11.32
C ARG A 31 10.57 1.73 11.57
N ILE A 32 10.81 0.71 12.39
CA ILE A 32 9.80 -0.20 12.92
C ILE A 32 10.01 -0.30 14.43
N ASP A 33 8.93 -0.16 15.19
CA ASP A 33 8.83 -0.49 16.61
C ASP A 33 7.56 -1.35 16.82
N PRO A 34 7.43 -2.07 17.96
CA PRO A 34 6.20 -2.78 18.26
C PRO A 34 4.99 -1.84 18.24
N GLY A 35 4.02 -2.10 17.37
CA GLY A 35 2.83 -1.26 17.22
C GLY A 35 3.04 0.01 16.37
N PHE A 36 4.21 0.22 15.76
CA PHE A 36 4.52 1.46 15.05
C PHE A 36 5.46 1.24 13.86
N VAL A 37 5.15 1.87 12.73
CA VAL A 37 6.00 1.86 11.54
C VAL A 37 6.10 3.28 11.00
N VAL A 38 7.30 3.67 10.59
CA VAL A 38 7.54 4.89 9.80
C VAL A 38 8.07 4.44 8.47
N CYS A 39 7.43 4.91 7.41
CA CYS A 39 7.88 4.62 6.06
C CYS A 39 7.67 5.82 5.14
N SER A 40 8.47 5.85 4.08
CA SER A 40 8.25 6.67 2.92
C SER A 40 7.67 5.82 1.80
N PHE A 41 6.70 6.37 1.06
CA PHE A 41 6.15 5.71 -0.13
C PHE A 41 6.42 6.51 -1.39
N LYS A 42 7.13 5.90 -2.35
CA LYS A 42 7.28 6.40 -3.71
C LYS A 42 6.09 5.95 -4.54
N VAL A 43 5.23 6.90 -4.90
CA VAL A 43 4.01 6.61 -5.64
C VAL A 43 4.30 6.22 -7.10
N PRO A 44 3.89 5.01 -7.54
CA PRO A 44 3.90 4.64 -8.94
C PRO A 44 2.88 5.46 -9.74
N PRO A 45 3.15 5.79 -11.02
CA PRO A 45 2.19 6.52 -11.86
C PRO A 45 0.81 5.84 -11.97
N CYS A 46 0.77 4.50 -11.94
CA CYS A 46 -0.47 3.71 -11.99
C CYS A 46 -1.36 3.86 -10.75
N PHE A 47 -0.87 4.46 -9.65
CA PHE A 47 -1.63 4.73 -8.43
C PHE A 47 -2.15 6.17 -8.36
N THR A 48 -1.96 6.95 -9.41
CA THR A 48 -2.50 8.31 -9.48
C THR A 48 -3.82 8.35 -10.25
N ASP A 49 -4.68 9.28 -9.86
CA ASP A 49 -5.91 9.59 -10.60
C ASP A 49 -5.61 10.42 -11.86
N ARG A 50 -6.66 10.74 -12.63
CA ARG A 50 -6.57 11.57 -13.84
C ARG A 50 -6.00 12.98 -13.61
N THR A 51 -6.06 13.48 -12.37
CA THR A 51 -5.51 14.78 -11.96
C THR A 51 -4.09 14.67 -11.40
N ARG A 52 -3.50 13.46 -11.45
CA ARG A 52 -2.18 13.10 -10.91
C ARG A 52 -2.08 13.22 -9.39
N ASN A 53 -3.20 13.15 -8.70
CA ASN A 53 -3.19 12.96 -7.25
C ASN A 53 -3.12 11.47 -6.95
N LEU A 54 -2.47 11.09 -5.86
CA LEU A 54 -2.52 9.73 -5.35
C LEU A 54 -3.99 9.35 -5.13
N ALA A 55 -4.40 8.24 -5.73
CA ALA A 55 -5.77 7.78 -5.65
C ALA A 55 -6.10 7.38 -4.19
N PRO A 56 -7.29 7.75 -3.67
CA PRO A 56 -7.74 7.34 -2.32
C PRO A 56 -7.61 5.83 -2.07
N GLY A 57 -7.96 5.00 -3.05
CA GLY A 57 -7.84 3.54 -2.94
C GLY A 57 -6.39 3.05 -2.81
N ALA A 58 -5.42 3.75 -3.40
CA ALA A 58 -4.01 3.42 -3.23
C ALA A 58 -3.51 3.77 -1.82
N ILE A 59 -4.02 4.84 -1.22
CA ILE A 59 -3.73 5.19 0.19
C ILE A 59 -4.30 4.11 1.11
N VAL A 60 -5.56 3.72 0.93
CA VAL A 60 -6.21 2.69 1.74
C VAL A 60 -5.46 1.35 1.63
N ASN A 61 -5.09 0.93 0.42
CA ASN A 61 -4.31 -0.31 0.24
C ASN A 61 -2.93 -0.24 0.92
N LEU A 62 -2.28 0.93 0.91
CA LEU A 62 -0.99 1.12 1.57
C LEU A 62 -1.12 1.01 3.09
N VAL A 63 -2.17 1.60 3.68
CA VAL A 63 -2.43 1.50 5.12
C VAL A 63 -2.79 0.06 5.53
N ASP A 64 -3.47 -0.70 4.67
CA ASP A 64 -3.81 -2.11 4.93
C ASP A 64 -2.55 -2.99 5.01
N GLU A 65 -1.66 -2.89 4.02
CA GLU A 65 -0.41 -3.65 3.97
C GLU A 65 0.54 -3.32 5.14
N LEU A 66 0.64 -2.03 5.50
CA LEU A 66 1.45 -1.58 6.64
C LEU A 66 0.81 -1.97 7.98
N GLY A 67 -0.53 -1.91 8.08
CA GLY A 67 -1.26 -2.35 9.26
C GLY A 67 -1.00 -3.81 9.59
N GLY A 68 -1.02 -4.68 8.58
CA GLY A 68 -0.64 -6.09 8.72
C GLY A 68 0.80 -6.27 9.23
N THR A 69 1.73 -5.44 8.75
CA THR A 69 3.14 -5.46 9.19
C THR A 69 3.29 -5.09 10.66
N VAL A 70 2.52 -4.12 11.15
CA VAL A 70 2.58 -3.64 12.55
C VAL A 70 2.11 -4.70 13.56
N ILE A 71 1.14 -5.52 13.18
CA ILE A 71 0.56 -6.58 14.03
C ILE A 71 1.13 -7.97 13.73
N TYR A 72 2.10 -8.06 12.82
CA TYR A 72 2.72 -9.33 12.44
C TYR A 72 3.55 -9.90 13.59
N VAL A 73 3.36 -11.18 13.85
CA VAL A 73 4.15 -11.94 14.83
C VAL A 73 4.72 -13.16 14.14
N GLU A 74 6.04 -13.30 14.19
CA GLU A 74 6.74 -14.43 13.58
C GLU A 74 6.25 -15.76 14.18
N GLY A 75 5.96 -16.74 13.31
CA GLY A 75 5.50 -18.06 13.71
C GLY A 75 3.99 -18.19 13.98
N LEU A 76 3.23 -17.10 13.89
CA LEU A 76 1.76 -17.14 13.96
C LEU A 76 1.12 -16.94 12.57
N PRO A 77 -0.12 -17.41 12.35
CA PRO A 77 -0.87 -17.10 11.15
C PRO A 77 -0.97 -15.59 10.93
N MET A 78 -0.92 -15.17 9.66
CA MET A 78 -1.04 -13.76 9.29
C MET A 78 -2.43 -13.24 9.69
N ASN A 79 -2.46 -12.10 10.39
CA ASN A 79 -3.69 -11.42 10.74
C ASN A 79 -4.31 -10.79 9.48
N VAL A 80 -5.64 -10.66 9.48
CA VAL A 80 -6.39 -10.02 8.39
C VAL A 80 -7.16 -8.82 8.92
N SER A 81 -7.19 -7.74 8.14
CA SER A 81 -7.98 -6.56 8.45
C SER A 81 -9.47 -6.88 8.33
N VAL A 82 -10.23 -6.64 9.40
CA VAL A 82 -11.70 -6.86 9.44
C VAL A 82 -12.47 -5.55 9.31
N ASP A 83 -11.90 -4.47 9.83
CA ASP A 83 -12.43 -3.11 9.76
C ASP A 83 -11.30 -2.12 9.53
N MET A 84 -11.59 -1.05 8.79
CA MET A 84 -10.63 -0.02 8.47
C MET A 84 -11.30 1.34 8.34
N SER A 85 -10.76 2.33 9.02
CA SER A 85 -11.15 3.73 8.82
C SER A 85 -9.92 4.56 8.45
N VAL A 86 -10.06 5.37 7.40
CA VAL A 86 -8.99 6.23 6.89
C VAL A 86 -9.55 7.64 6.71
N SER A 87 -8.87 8.64 7.25
CA SER A 87 -9.22 10.06 7.07
C SER A 87 -8.24 10.72 6.12
N LEU A 88 -8.73 11.18 4.96
CA LEU A 88 -7.91 11.81 3.94
C LEU A 88 -7.92 13.34 4.12
N LEU A 89 -6.90 13.85 4.81
CA LEU A 89 -6.83 15.27 5.18
C LEU A 89 -6.31 16.19 4.06
N SER A 90 -5.53 15.65 3.12
CA SER A 90 -4.94 16.40 2.01
C SER A 90 -4.64 15.50 0.82
N THR A 91 -4.43 16.10 -0.34
CA THR A 91 -4.03 15.39 -1.57
C THR A 91 -2.51 15.38 -1.72
N ALA A 92 -1.97 14.24 -2.15
CA ALA A 92 -0.58 14.12 -2.54
C ALA A 92 -0.48 14.09 -4.06
N LYS A 93 0.24 15.05 -4.66
CA LYS A 93 0.30 15.24 -6.11
C LYS A 93 1.63 14.79 -6.69
N LEU A 94 1.58 14.01 -7.77
CA LEU A 94 2.77 13.64 -8.55
C LEU A 94 3.28 14.84 -9.35
N THR A 95 4.41 15.39 -8.91
CA THR A 95 5.21 16.37 -9.66
C THR A 95 6.28 15.66 -10.49
N PHE A 96 6.50 16.10 -11.73
CA PHE A 96 7.54 15.52 -12.59
C PHE A 96 8.92 15.66 -11.94
N GLY A 97 9.69 14.57 -11.90
CA GLY A 97 11.10 14.56 -11.49
C GLY A 97 11.39 14.45 -10.00
N CYS A 98 10.39 14.48 -9.11
CA CYS A 98 10.60 14.26 -7.67
C CYS A 98 9.82 13.02 -7.20
N PRO A 99 10.45 12.05 -6.51
CA PRO A 99 9.71 11.13 -5.67
C PRO A 99 9.06 11.98 -4.57
N PHE A 100 7.74 12.06 -4.58
CA PHE A 100 7.02 12.62 -3.45
C PHE A 100 6.94 11.51 -2.40
N GLU A 101 7.55 11.74 -1.25
CA GLU A 101 7.48 10.84 -0.10
C GLU A 101 6.20 11.13 0.67
N LEU A 102 5.31 10.15 0.73
CA LEU A 102 4.30 10.12 1.79
C LEU A 102 4.94 9.48 3.00
N LYS A 103 5.03 10.25 4.09
CA LYS A 103 5.23 9.71 5.42
C LYS A 103 3.89 9.29 5.99
N LEU A 104 3.79 7.99 6.26
CA LEU A 104 2.74 7.39 7.05
C LEU A 104 3.26 7.16 8.47
#